data_AF-A0A3D2J582-F1
#
_entry.id   AF-A0A3D2J582-F1
#
_cell.length_a   1.000
_cell.length_b   1.000
_cell.length_c   1.000
_cell.angle_alpha   90.00
_cell.angle_beta   90.00
_cell.angle_gamma   90.00
#
_symmetry.space_group_name_H-M   'P 1'
#
loop_
_entity.id
_entity.type
_entity.pdbx_description
1 polymer ?
#
loop_
_entity_poly.entity_id
_entity_poly.type
_entity_poly.pdbx_seq_one_letter_code
_entity_poly.pdbx_strand_id
1 'polypeptide(L)'
;DWALSVDALPSIETAGKDLGLWSASATLPTVIAPLLGSLIILLLQGHASTALGYRLIFACATLFLILAAIGILFVRERKESTFEAISFKQTQRRLNLGWKLAFQTHAGKASGFLLFWPFWEFVMHSIWHLQPVPDAPYNLLEIRLAHFHGLPIDLPDGTHVGKGDPIIEIHFRNRAFLEVEENAPAWRYMHIIGQNLKALATWIQQPDFPGDAHAIYGVTLLYRGAPRLGFTLRQPPKNIHAYFERFFMTGLLVLYHRRGGLRLLQGTTYGTYPQEAWMSRKA
;
A
#
# COMPACT_ATOMS: atom_id res chain seq x y z
N ASP A 1 -1.39 16.46 -7.52
CA ASP A 1 -2.41 16.03 -6.55
C ASP A 1 -3.32 14.88 -6.94
N TRP A 2 -3.53 14.56 -8.23
CA TRP A 2 -4.36 13.41 -8.65
C TRP A 2 -4.00 12.08 -7.97
N ALA A 3 -2.71 11.82 -7.74
CA ALA A 3 -2.25 10.62 -7.04
C ALA A 3 -2.64 10.62 -5.55
N LEU A 4 -2.56 11.77 -4.87
CA LEU A 4 -2.97 11.93 -3.46
C LEU A 4 -4.49 11.87 -3.30
N SER A 5 -5.25 12.40 -4.26
CA SER A 5 -6.71 12.37 -4.23
C SER A 5 -7.28 10.97 -4.48
N VAL A 6 -6.61 10.14 -5.29
CA VAL A 6 -7.02 8.74 -5.52
C VAL A 6 -6.87 7.90 -4.25
N ASP A 7 -5.82 8.16 -3.46
CA ASP A 7 -5.59 7.49 -2.18
C ASP A 7 -6.61 7.91 -1.10
N ALA A 8 -7.30 9.05 -1.27
CA ALA A 8 -8.33 9.55 -0.38
C ALA A 8 -9.77 9.16 -0.80
N LEU A 9 -9.94 8.41 -1.90
CA LEU A 9 -11.27 8.03 -2.39
C LEU A 9 -11.93 7.01 -1.44
N PRO A 10 -13.20 7.21 -1.06
CA PRO A 10 -13.90 6.32 -0.14
C PRO A 10 -14.23 4.95 -0.76
N SER A 11 -14.35 4.86 -2.09
CA SER A 11 -14.55 3.61 -2.82
C SER A 11 -14.04 3.73 -4.27
N ILE A 12 -13.47 2.64 -4.78
CA ILE A 12 -13.04 2.57 -6.18
C ILE A 12 -14.23 2.40 -7.15
N GLU A 13 -15.35 1.84 -6.67
CA GLU A 13 -16.56 1.60 -7.46
C GLU A 13 -17.30 2.91 -7.80
N THR A 14 -17.16 3.94 -6.97
CA THR A 14 -17.74 5.28 -7.19
C THR A 14 -16.70 6.32 -7.60
N ALA A 15 -15.46 5.90 -7.86
CA ALA A 15 -14.33 6.79 -8.11
C ALA A 15 -14.61 7.84 -9.21
N GLY A 16 -15.27 7.44 -10.30
CA GLY A 16 -15.63 8.38 -11.37
C GLY A 16 -16.55 9.51 -10.92
N LYS A 17 -17.53 9.20 -10.06
CA LYS A 17 -18.47 10.20 -9.51
C LYS A 17 -17.76 11.15 -8.55
N ASP A 18 -16.93 10.60 -7.66
CA ASP A 18 -16.27 11.36 -6.60
C ASP A 18 -15.15 12.25 -7.17
N LEU A 19 -14.39 11.76 -8.17
CA LEU A 19 -13.44 12.56 -8.94
C LEU A 19 -14.15 13.63 -9.78
N GLY A 20 -15.33 13.33 -10.32
CA GLY A 20 -16.17 14.31 -11.00
C GLY A 20 -16.60 15.46 -10.08
N LEU A 21 -17.01 15.16 -8.85
CA LEU A 21 -17.37 16.17 -7.86
C LEU A 21 -16.17 17.00 -7.40
N TRP A 22 -15.01 16.36 -7.21
CA TRP A 22 -13.76 17.04 -6.88
C TRP A 22 -13.33 18.01 -7.99
N SER A 23 -13.35 17.54 -9.25
CA SER A 23 -13.05 18.37 -10.42
C SER A 23 -14.01 19.55 -10.55
N ALA A 24 -15.32 19.33 -10.37
CA ALA A 24 -16.31 20.40 -10.35
C ALA A 24 -16.06 21.41 -9.23
N SER A 25 -15.70 20.95 -8.03
CA SER A 25 -15.41 21.80 -6.87
C SER A 25 -14.14 22.65 -7.06
N ALA A 26 -13.15 22.15 -7.82
CA ALA A 26 -11.94 22.90 -8.16
C ALA A 26 -12.16 23.89 -9.32
N THR A 27 -13.03 23.55 -10.27
CA THR A 27 -13.20 24.33 -11.51
C THR A 27 -14.26 25.43 -11.36
N LEU A 28 -15.37 25.18 -10.66
CA LEU A 28 -16.45 26.15 -10.49
C LEU A 28 -15.98 27.50 -9.90
N PRO A 29 -15.15 27.54 -8.84
CA PRO A 29 -14.66 28.81 -8.30
C PRO A 29 -13.85 29.62 -9.32
N THR A 30 -13.04 28.96 -10.14
CA THR A 30 -12.22 29.63 -11.16
C THR A 30 -13.03 30.23 -12.29
N VAL A 31 -14.25 29.74 -12.53
CA VAL A 31 -15.19 30.30 -13.52
C VAL A 31 -16.04 31.41 -12.90
N ILE A 32 -16.53 31.18 -11.68
CA ILE A 32 -17.46 32.10 -11.01
C ILE A 32 -16.74 33.37 -10.52
N ALA A 33 -15.53 33.26 -10.00
CA ALA A 33 -14.82 34.40 -9.42
C ALA A 33 -14.53 35.53 -10.44
N PRO A 34 -14.04 35.26 -11.67
CA PRO A 34 -13.88 36.29 -12.69
C PRO A 34 -15.21 36.91 -13.14
N LEU A 35 -16.29 36.12 -13.21
CA LEU A 35 -17.62 36.63 -13.57
C LEU A 35 -18.15 37.61 -12.53
N LEU A 36 -18.04 37.28 -11.25
CA LEU A 36 -18.42 38.17 -10.16
C LEU A 36 -17.52 39.42 -10.12
N GLY A 37 -16.21 39.26 -10.33
CA GLY A 37 -15.27 40.39 -10.42
C GLY A 37 -15.63 41.34 -11.55
N SER A 38 -15.94 40.80 -12.74
CA SER A 38 -16.37 41.58 -13.90
C SER A 38 -17.69 42.31 -13.64
N LEU A 39 -18.67 41.65 -13.02
CA LEU A 39 -19.95 42.27 -12.64
C LEU A 39 -19.77 43.45 -11.69
N ILE A 40 -18.89 43.32 -10.68
CA ILE A 40 -18.57 44.40 -9.75
C ILE A 40 -17.99 45.61 -10.50
N ILE A 41 -17.08 45.38 -11.45
CA ILE A 41 -16.48 46.46 -12.25
C ILE A 41 -17.54 47.14 -13.12
N LEU A 42 -18.40 46.36 -13.79
CA LEU A 42 -19.47 46.89 -14.66
C LEU A 42 -20.47 47.76 -13.89
N LEU A 43 -20.90 47.33 -12.71
CA LEU A 43 -21.85 48.09 -11.88
C LEU A 43 -21.27 49.40 -11.36
N LEU A 44 -19.95 49.50 -11.23
CA LEU A 44 -19.25 50.69 -10.76
C LEU A 44 -18.76 51.59 -11.92
N GLN A 45 -18.88 51.10 -13.15
CA GLN A 45 -18.49 51.82 -14.34
C GLN A 45 -19.36 53.08 -14.50
N GLY A 46 -18.72 54.24 -14.61
CA GLY A 46 -19.38 55.54 -14.75
C GLY A 46 -19.84 56.22 -13.45
N HIS A 47 -19.84 55.52 -12.30
CA HIS A 47 -20.32 56.05 -11.02
C HIS A 47 -19.25 56.10 -9.91
N ALA A 48 -18.13 55.39 -10.06
CA ALA A 48 -17.07 55.33 -9.06
C ALA A 48 -15.65 55.27 -9.68
N SER A 49 -14.64 55.62 -8.87
CA SER A 49 -13.23 55.49 -9.28
C SER A 49 -12.84 54.02 -9.49
N THR A 50 -11.97 53.75 -10.47
CA THR A 50 -11.43 52.41 -10.75
C THR A 50 -10.77 51.78 -9.53
N ALA A 51 -10.11 52.59 -8.69
CA ALA A 51 -9.53 52.17 -7.42
C ALA A 51 -10.57 51.60 -6.44
N LEU A 52 -11.79 52.15 -6.41
CA LEU A 52 -12.88 51.67 -5.57
C LEU A 52 -13.38 50.29 -6.06
N GLY A 53 -13.44 50.07 -7.38
CA GLY A 53 -13.78 48.77 -7.97
C GLY A 53 -12.83 47.66 -7.53
N TYR A 54 -11.52 47.86 -7.65
CA TYR A 54 -10.54 46.88 -7.20
C TYR A 54 -10.58 46.63 -5.69
N ARG A 55 -10.76 47.69 -4.87
CA ARG A 55 -10.92 47.54 -3.41
C ARG A 55 -12.11 46.67 -3.04
N LEU A 56 -13.24 46.81 -3.76
CA LEU A 56 -14.42 45.98 -3.54
C LEU A 56 -14.20 44.53 -3.97
N ILE A 57 -13.49 44.28 -5.07
CA ILE A 57 -13.11 42.92 -5.47
C ILE A 57 -12.27 42.26 -4.37
N PHE A 58 -11.25 42.94 -3.87
CA PHE A 58 -10.40 42.40 -2.79
C PHE A 58 -11.18 42.23 -1.47
N ALA A 59 -12.11 43.13 -1.15
CA ALA A 59 -12.99 42.98 0.02
C ALA A 59 -13.91 41.76 -0.11
N CYS A 60 -14.52 41.55 -1.29
CA CYS A 60 -15.32 40.36 -1.57
C CYS A 60 -14.48 39.08 -1.51
N ALA A 61 -13.27 39.07 -2.08
CA ALA A 61 -12.36 37.91 -1.99
C ALA A 61 -11.99 37.59 -0.54
N THR A 62 -11.72 38.61 0.27
CA THR A 62 -11.44 38.47 1.70
C THR A 62 -12.65 37.90 2.45
N LEU A 63 -13.87 38.37 2.14
CA LEU A 63 -15.10 37.82 2.70
C LEU A 63 -15.28 36.35 2.35
N PHE A 64 -15.09 35.96 1.08
CA PHE A 64 -15.17 34.57 0.65
C PHE A 64 -14.12 33.68 1.34
N LEU A 65 -12.90 34.19 1.54
CA LEU A 65 -11.86 33.49 2.29
C LEU A 65 -12.27 33.25 3.74
N ILE A 66 -12.82 34.27 4.41
CA ILE A 66 -13.30 34.16 5.80
C ILE A 66 -14.48 33.17 5.89
N LEU A 67 -15.45 33.26 4.97
CA LEU A 67 -16.57 32.34 4.91
C LEU A 67 -16.12 30.90 4.66
N ALA A 68 -15.13 30.69 3.78
CA ALA A 68 -14.53 29.38 3.54
C ALA A 68 -13.80 28.86 4.77
N ALA A 69 -13.00 29.69 5.45
CA ALA A 69 -12.31 29.33 6.68
C ALA A 69 -13.30 28.95 7.79
N ILE A 70 -14.38 29.72 7.97
CA ILE A 70 -15.47 29.40 8.91
C ILE A 70 -16.17 28.10 8.50
N GLY A 71 -16.45 27.90 7.21
CA GLY A 71 -17.04 26.68 6.66
C GLY A 71 -16.20 25.44 6.96
N ILE A 72 -14.87 25.53 6.86
CA ILE A 72 -13.93 24.46 7.22
C ILE A 72 -14.05 24.10 8.70
N LEU A 73 -14.29 25.07 9.60
CA LEU A 73 -14.49 24.78 11.03
C LEU A 73 -15.79 23.98 11.30
N PHE A 74 -16.78 24.07 10.41
CA PHE A 74 -18.01 23.27 10.47
C PHE A 74 -17.87 21.90 9.80
N VAL A 75 -16.85 21.71 8.97
CA VAL A 75 -16.45 20.38 8.51
C VAL A 75 -15.85 19.65 9.70
N ARG A 76 -16.74 18.98 10.45
CA ARG A 76 -16.32 17.96 11.40
C ARG A 76 -15.59 16.90 10.58
N GLU A 77 -14.28 16.79 10.75
CA GLU A 77 -13.61 15.51 10.52
C GLU A 77 -14.44 14.49 11.29
N ARG A 78 -15.17 13.66 10.54
CA ARG A 78 -15.88 12.56 11.13
C ARG A 78 -14.76 11.68 11.66
N LYS A 79 -14.45 11.88 12.96
CA LYS A 79 -13.39 11.23 13.72
C LYS A 79 -13.24 9.84 13.12
N GLU A 80 -12.06 9.53 12.59
CA GLU A 80 -11.82 8.27 11.86
C GLU A 80 -12.51 7.11 12.57
N SER A 81 -12.57 7.12 13.90
CA SER A 81 -13.37 6.23 14.75
C SER A 81 -14.82 5.92 14.31
N THR A 82 -15.61 6.84 13.73
CA THR A 82 -17.02 6.56 13.35
C THR A 82 -17.12 5.99 11.95
N PHE A 83 -16.31 6.45 11.00
CA PHE A 83 -16.24 5.86 9.65
C PHE A 83 -15.51 4.51 9.69
N GLU A 84 -14.43 4.41 10.48
CA GLU A 84 -13.81 3.15 10.90
C GLU A 84 -14.83 2.28 11.62
N ALA A 85 -15.63 2.75 12.59
CA ALA A 85 -16.60 1.89 13.27
C ALA A 85 -17.73 1.37 12.35
N ILE A 86 -18.20 2.19 11.39
CA ILE A 86 -19.23 1.78 10.42
C ILE A 86 -18.63 0.81 9.40
N SER A 87 -17.48 1.15 8.81
CA SER A 87 -16.70 0.26 7.94
C SER A 87 -16.31 -1.04 8.67
N PHE A 88 -15.97 -0.95 9.95
CA PHE A 88 -15.64 -2.07 10.84
C PHE A 88 -16.83 -2.99 11.00
N LYS A 89 -18.03 -2.48 11.34
CA LYS A 89 -19.24 -3.30 11.46
C LYS A 89 -19.66 -3.93 10.13
N GLN A 90 -19.56 -3.20 9.02
CA GLN A 90 -19.90 -3.71 7.68
C GLN A 90 -18.89 -4.76 7.18
N THR A 91 -17.60 -4.56 7.43
CA THR A 91 -16.54 -5.46 6.99
C THR A 91 -16.45 -6.68 7.90
N GLN A 92 -16.65 -6.54 9.22
CA GLN A 92 -16.80 -7.67 10.14
C GLN A 92 -17.96 -8.59 9.74
N ARG A 93 -19.02 -8.07 9.09
CA ARG A 93 -20.09 -8.89 8.50
C ARG A 93 -19.63 -9.69 7.27
N ARG A 94 -18.64 -9.22 6.51
CA ARG A 94 -18.03 -9.90 5.35
C ARG A 94 -16.93 -10.91 5.72
N LEU A 95 -16.46 -10.91 6.97
CA LEU A 95 -15.46 -11.85 7.46
C LEU A 95 -16.09 -13.20 7.78
N ASN A 96 -15.48 -14.28 7.30
CA ASN A 96 -15.89 -15.63 7.66
C ASN A 96 -15.72 -15.86 9.17
N LEU A 97 -16.54 -16.75 9.74
CA LEU A 97 -16.64 -16.98 11.18
C LEU A 97 -15.28 -17.21 11.87
N GLY A 98 -14.36 -17.91 11.20
CA GLY A 98 -13.00 -18.15 11.70
C GLY A 98 -12.20 -16.86 11.92
N TRP A 99 -12.21 -15.91 10.97
CA TRP A 99 -11.49 -14.64 11.10
C TRP A 99 -12.08 -13.71 12.16
N LYS A 100 -13.35 -13.88 12.56
CA LYS A 100 -13.95 -13.10 13.66
C LYS A 100 -13.29 -13.40 15.01
N LEU A 101 -12.82 -14.63 15.22
CA LEU A 101 -12.10 -15.04 16.44
C LEU A 101 -10.66 -14.49 16.50
N ALA A 102 -10.10 -14.11 15.35
CA ALA A 102 -8.78 -13.50 15.26
C ALA A 102 -8.76 -12.01 15.69
N PHE A 103 -9.90 -11.33 15.85
CA PHE A 103 -9.93 -9.90 16.22
C PHE A 103 -9.56 -9.60 17.68
N GLN A 104 -9.48 -10.62 18.53
CA GLN A 104 -8.90 -10.47 19.87
C GLN A 104 -7.36 -10.44 19.83
N THR A 105 -6.75 -10.74 18.67
CA THR A 105 -5.29 -10.67 18.49
C THR A 105 -4.81 -9.25 18.31
N HIS A 106 -3.80 -8.91 19.11
CA HIS A 106 -3.04 -7.67 18.99
C HIS A 106 -1.61 -8.06 18.61
N ALA A 107 -0.84 -7.14 18.02
CA ALA A 107 0.54 -7.44 17.65
C ALA A 107 1.33 -7.99 18.84
N GLY A 108 1.89 -9.18 18.68
CA GLY A 108 2.62 -9.91 19.74
C GLY A 108 1.76 -10.64 20.78
N LYS A 109 0.42 -10.57 20.71
CA LYS A 109 -0.50 -11.34 21.57
C LYS A 109 -1.53 -12.07 20.71
N ALA A 110 -1.18 -13.30 20.33
CA ALA A 110 -2.08 -14.21 19.62
C ALA A 110 -3.21 -14.73 20.54
N SER A 111 -4.38 -15.00 19.95
CA SER A 111 -5.59 -15.47 20.61
C SER A 111 -6.39 -16.34 19.64
N GLY A 112 -7.17 -17.29 20.16
CA GLY A 112 -7.94 -18.23 19.33
C GLY A 112 -7.04 -19.18 18.53
N PHE A 113 -7.43 -19.52 17.29
CA PHE A 113 -6.67 -20.45 16.44
C PHE A 113 -5.27 -19.93 16.05
N LEU A 114 -5.04 -18.61 16.16
CA LEU A 114 -3.73 -18.00 15.91
C LEU A 114 -2.70 -18.31 17.02
N LEU A 115 -3.08 -18.96 18.13
CA LEU A 115 -2.12 -19.48 19.11
C LEU A 115 -1.21 -20.59 18.54
N PHE A 116 -1.63 -21.26 17.46
CA PHE A 116 -0.79 -22.21 16.72
C PHE A 116 0.37 -21.53 15.97
N TRP A 117 0.29 -20.21 15.81
CA TRP A 117 1.18 -19.48 14.92
C TRP A 117 2.65 -19.40 15.35
N PRO A 118 3.00 -19.17 16.62
CA PRO A 118 4.40 -19.21 17.07
C PRO A 118 5.04 -20.59 16.86
N PHE A 119 4.26 -21.67 17.02
CA PHE A 119 4.72 -23.03 16.71
C PHE A 119 4.98 -23.19 15.22
N TRP A 120 4.07 -22.71 14.38
CA TRP A 120 4.26 -22.75 12.93
C TRP A 120 5.46 -21.91 12.47
N GLU A 121 5.68 -20.73 13.06
CA GLU A 121 6.89 -19.93 12.80
C GLU A 121 8.17 -20.63 13.22
N PHE A 122 8.17 -21.30 14.36
CA PHE A 122 9.30 -22.08 14.80
C PHE A 122 9.61 -23.20 13.79
N VAL A 123 8.58 -23.90 13.31
CA VAL A 123 8.71 -24.95 12.29
C VAL A 123 9.24 -24.37 10.97
N MET A 124 8.69 -23.26 10.49
CA MET A 124 9.12 -22.66 9.21
C MET A 124 10.53 -22.06 9.28
N HIS A 125 10.90 -21.36 10.36
CA HIS A 125 12.27 -20.86 10.54
C HIS A 125 13.28 -22.01 10.64
N SER A 126 12.90 -23.12 11.28
CA SER A 126 13.77 -24.30 11.40
C SER A 126 13.94 -25.04 10.07
N ILE A 127 12.95 -24.98 9.18
CA ILE A 127 12.96 -25.68 7.89
C ILE A 127 13.63 -24.85 6.78
N TRP A 128 13.64 -23.51 6.86
CA TRP A 128 13.95 -22.66 5.70
C TRP A 128 15.35 -22.01 5.62
N HIS A 129 16.25 -22.21 6.58
CA HIS A 129 17.66 -21.74 6.52
C HIS A 129 17.85 -20.38 5.81
N LEU A 130 17.05 -19.39 6.20
CA LEU A 130 17.04 -18.07 5.57
C LEU A 130 18.30 -17.30 5.95
N GLN A 131 18.97 -16.71 4.96
CA GLN A 131 20.14 -15.87 5.17
C GLN A 131 19.75 -14.39 5.07
N PRO A 132 20.06 -13.56 6.09
CA PRO A 132 19.85 -12.12 5.96
C PRO A 132 20.73 -11.56 4.85
N VAL A 133 20.22 -10.56 4.12
CA VAL A 133 21.04 -9.80 3.18
C VAL A 133 22.05 -8.97 3.97
N PRO A 134 23.37 -9.15 3.77
CA PRO A 134 24.40 -8.37 4.45
C PRO A 134 24.22 -6.87 4.18
N ASP A 135 24.53 -6.05 5.19
CA ASP A 135 24.51 -4.58 5.12
C ASP A 135 23.14 -3.95 4.75
N ALA A 136 22.06 -4.73 4.74
CA ALA A 136 20.74 -4.26 4.40
C ALA A 136 20.02 -3.62 5.60
N PRO A 137 19.32 -2.47 5.42
CA PRO A 137 18.70 -1.77 6.53
C PRO A 137 17.56 -2.60 7.14
N TYR A 138 17.53 -2.64 8.48
CA TYR A 138 16.59 -3.42 9.31
C TYR A 138 16.62 -4.93 9.07
N ASN A 139 17.56 -5.46 8.27
CA ASN A 139 17.57 -6.86 7.83
C ASN A 139 16.17 -7.31 7.36
N LEU A 140 15.52 -6.44 6.57
CA LEU A 140 14.11 -6.60 6.19
C LEU A 140 13.92 -7.77 5.21
N LEU A 141 14.90 -7.99 4.32
CA LEU A 141 14.91 -9.11 3.38
C LEU A 141 15.85 -10.21 3.86
N GLU A 142 15.35 -11.44 3.74
CA GLU A 142 16.11 -12.66 3.88
C GLU A 142 15.98 -13.47 2.60
N ILE A 143 17.02 -14.22 2.26
CA ILE A 143 17.06 -15.01 1.04
C ILE A 143 17.29 -16.48 1.33
N ARG A 144 16.89 -17.30 0.37
CA ARG A 144 17.26 -18.70 0.28
C ARG A 144 17.55 -19.05 -1.17
N LEU A 145 18.55 -19.89 -1.39
CA LEU A 145 18.75 -20.54 -2.68
C LEU A 145 17.86 -21.78 -2.76
N ALA A 146 17.08 -21.87 -3.83
CA ALA A 146 16.23 -23.00 -4.09
C ALA A 146 16.28 -23.37 -5.58
N HIS A 147 15.75 -24.55 -5.90
CA HIS A 147 15.46 -24.91 -7.29
C HIS A 147 13.99 -24.64 -7.57
N PHE A 148 13.67 -24.08 -8.73
CA PHE A 148 12.31 -23.74 -9.09
C PHE A 148 11.49 -24.99 -9.45
N HIS A 149 10.28 -25.13 -8.88
CA HIS A 149 9.43 -26.31 -9.11
C HIS A 149 8.09 -25.99 -9.80
N GLY A 150 7.83 -24.72 -10.11
CA GLY A 150 6.56 -24.25 -10.65
C GLY A 150 6.47 -24.32 -12.18
N LEU A 151 5.45 -23.65 -12.73
CA LEU A 151 5.30 -23.48 -14.17
C LEU A 151 6.41 -22.55 -14.71
N PRO A 152 7.04 -22.87 -15.85
CA PRO A 152 8.05 -22.00 -16.45
C PRO A 152 7.56 -20.58 -16.69
N ILE A 153 8.47 -19.61 -16.69
CA ILE A 153 8.17 -18.20 -16.99
C ILE A 153 9.28 -17.58 -17.83
N ASP A 154 8.87 -16.76 -18.80
CA ASP A 154 9.77 -15.89 -19.55
C ASP A 154 9.66 -14.46 -18.99
N LEU A 155 10.79 -13.90 -18.60
CA LEU A 155 10.88 -12.53 -18.08
C LEU A 155 11.06 -11.52 -19.23
N PRO A 156 10.69 -10.24 -19.03
CA PRO A 156 10.76 -9.23 -20.09
C PRO A 156 12.16 -9.00 -20.68
N ASP A 157 13.22 -9.35 -19.96
CA ASP A 157 14.62 -9.27 -20.42
C ASP A 157 15.07 -10.49 -21.23
N GLY A 158 14.16 -11.43 -21.51
CA GLY A 158 14.43 -12.68 -22.22
C GLY A 158 14.97 -13.81 -21.33
N THR A 159 15.06 -13.60 -20.01
CA THR A 159 15.45 -14.67 -19.09
C THR A 159 14.35 -15.72 -18.98
N HIS A 160 14.67 -16.97 -19.31
CA HIS A 160 13.80 -18.12 -19.12
C HIS A 160 14.08 -18.78 -17.78
N VAL A 161 13.04 -19.05 -17.00
CA VAL A 161 13.12 -19.80 -15.75
C VAL A 161 12.30 -21.08 -15.87
N GLY A 162 12.99 -22.21 -15.94
CA GLY A 162 12.43 -23.55 -16.07
C GLY A 162 12.43 -24.34 -14.76
N LYS A 163 11.73 -25.48 -14.76
CA LYS A 163 11.70 -26.39 -13.62
C LYS A 163 13.10 -26.96 -13.36
N GLY A 164 13.59 -26.82 -12.14
CA GLY A 164 14.91 -27.23 -11.70
C GLY A 164 15.93 -26.10 -11.73
N ASP A 165 15.60 -24.93 -12.28
CA ASP A 165 16.55 -23.81 -12.34
C ASP A 165 16.82 -23.23 -10.95
N PRO A 166 18.08 -22.85 -10.66
CA PRO A 166 18.42 -22.20 -9.40
C PRO A 166 17.81 -20.80 -9.33
N ILE A 167 17.13 -20.51 -8.23
CA ILE A 167 16.47 -19.21 -7.96
C ILE A 167 16.82 -18.72 -6.56
N ILE A 168 16.76 -17.40 -6.39
CA ILE A 168 16.83 -16.73 -5.08
C ILE A 168 15.40 -16.49 -4.62
N GLU A 169 14.96 -17.21 -3.60
CA GLU A 169 13.70 -16.94 -2.94
C GLU A 169 13.88 -15.80 -1.92
N ILE A 170 13.10 -14.73 -2.05
CA ILE A 170 13.12 -13.61 -1.11
C ILE A 170 11.94 -13.69 -0.14
N HIS A 171 12.24 -13.46 1.13
CA HIS A 171 11.27 -13.42 2.22
C HIS A 171 11.42 -12.14 3.02
N PHE A 172 10.30 -11.60 3.47
CA PHE A 172 10.32 -10.51 4.43
C PHE A 172 10.44 -11.06 5.85
N ARG A 173 11.39 -10.52 6.61
CA ARG A 173 11.43 -10.72 8.06
C ARG A 173 10.27 -9.95 8.69
N ASN A 174 9.17 -10.63 8.97
CA ASN A 174 7.93 -9.99 9.46
C ASN A 174 8.13 -9.08 10.69
N ARG A 175 9.08 -9.42 11.58
CA ARG A 175 9.42 -8.61 12.76
C ARG A 175 10.11 -7.29 12.40
N ALA A 176 10.86 -7.22 11.30
CA ALA A 176 11.54 -5.99 10.89
C ALA A 176 10.55 -4.87 10.55
N PHE A 177 9.32 -5.21 10.11
CA PHE A 177 8.26 -4.22 9.93
C PHE A 177 7.80 -3.56 11.23
N LEU A 178 8.00 -4.22 12.38
CA LEU A 178 7.72 -3.61 13.68
C LEU A 178 8.78 -2.58 14.06
N GLU A 179 9.99 -2.66 13.50
CA GLU A 179 11.09 -1.72 13.79
C GLU A 179 10.97 -0.43 12.95
N VAL A 180 10.18 -0.46 11.88
CA VAL A 180 9.83 0.73 11.09
C VAL A 180 8.76 1.54 11.84
N GLU A 181 8.83 2.87 11.73
CA GLU A 181 7.92 3.82 12.39
C GLU A 181 6.42 3.51 12.14
N GLU A 182 5.61 3.59 13.21
CA GLU A 182 4.23 3.08 13.25
C GLU A 182 3.30 3.70 12.21
N ASN A 183 3.54 4.95 11.82
CA ASN A 183 2.76 5.67 10.82
C ASN A 183 3.59 6.03 9.57
N ALA A 184 4.64 5.26 9.30
CA ALA A 184 5.46 5.49 8.12
C ALA A 184 4.59 5.42 6.85
N PRO A 185 4.68 6.42 5.96
CA PRO A 185 3.93 6.40 4.70
C PRO A 185 4.41 5.26 3.80
N ALA A 186 3.55 4.77 2.89
CA ALA A 186 3.85 3.63 2.03
C ALA A 186 5.16 3.77 1.21
N TRP A 187 5.51 5.00 0.81
CA TRP A 187 6.76 5.26 0.09
C TRP A 187 8.01 4.98 0.95
N ARG A 188 7.93 5.12 2.28
CA ARG A 188 9.05 4.85 3.20
C ARG A 188 9.36 3.36 3.21
N TYR A 189 8.34 2.51 3.29
CA TYR A 189 8.50 1.07 3.12
C TYR A 189 9.08 0.73 1.75
N MET A 190 8.57 1.35 0.67
CA MET A 190 9.10 1.15 -0.69
C MET A 190 10.59 1.49 -0.78
N HIS A 191 10.99 2.59 -0.16
CA HIS A 191 12.38 3.04 -0.13
C HIS A 191 13.28 2.05 0.62
N ILE A 192 12.85 1.59 1.81
CA ILE A 192 13.60 0.60 2.60
C ILE A 192 13.73 -0.72 1.85
N ILE A 193 12.65 -1.19 1.21
CA ILE A 193 12.68 -2.40 0.38
C ILE A 193 13.64 -2.22 -0.79
N GLY A 194 13.60 -1.07 -1.48
CA GLY A 194 14.55 -0.75 -2.54
C GLY A 194 16.01 -0.75 -2.07
N GLN A 195 16.29 -0.24 -0.86
CA GLN A 195 17.63 -0.31 -0.27
C GLN A 195 18.06 -1.76 0.03
N ASN A 196 17.16 -2.60 0.54
CA ASN A 196 17.45 -4.02 0.76
C ASN A 196 17.71 -4.76 -0.56
N LEU A 197 16.95 -4.46 -1.62
CA LEU A 197 17.17 -5.02 -2.96
C LEU A 197 18.49 -4.56 -3.56
N LYS A 198 18.89 -3.30 -3.34
CA LYS A 198 20.20 -2.79 -3.77
C LYS A 198 21.35 -3.46 -3.01
N ALA A 199 21.19 -3.71 -1.71
CA ALA A 199 22.16 -4.48 -0.92
C ALA A 199 22.27 -5.91 -1.45
N LEU A 200 21.13 -6.55 -1.75
CA LEU A 200 21.10 -7.89 -2.34
C LEU A 200 21.79 -7.92 -3.71
N ALA A 201 21.49 -6.96 -4.59
CA ALA A 201 22.15 -6.84 -5.89
C ALA A 201 23.67 -6.67 -5.76
N THR A 202 24.14 -5.97 -4.73
CA THR A 202 25.58 -5.83 -4.44
C THR A 202 26.17 -7.16 -3.98
N TRP A 203 25.50 -7.84 -3.05
CA TRP A 203 25.95 -9.12 -2.49
C TRP A 203 26.00 -10.24 -3.52
N ILE A 204 25.01 -10.31 -4.42
CA ILE A 204 24.95 -11.32 -5.51
C ILE A 204 26.19 -11.26 -6.42
N GLN A 205 26.82 -10.09 -6.57
CA GLN A 205 28.03 -9.92 -7.39
C GLN A 205 29.32 -10.27 -6.66
N GLN A 206 29.27 -10.56 -5.36
CA GLN A 206 30.45 -10.88 -4.58
C GLN A 206 30.89 -12.34 -4.80
N PRO A 207 32.20 -12.65 -4.79
CA PRO A 207 32.70 -14.00 -5.03
C PRO A 207 32.27 -15.05 -4.01
N ASP A 208 31.88 -14.62 -2.81
CA ASP A 208 31.41 -15.45 -1.69
C ASP A 208 29.90 -15.68 -1.71
N PHE A 209 29.17 -15.10 -2.69
CA PHE A 209 27.75 -15.36 -2.83
C PHE A 209 27.51 -16.85 -3.13
N PRO A 210 26.64 -17.53 -2.37
CA PRO A 210 26.42 -18.94 -2.56
C PRO A 210 25.61 -19.15 -3.86
N GLY A 211 26.24 -19.69 -4.89
CA GLY A 211 25.55 -20.20 -6.08
C GLY A 211 25.19 -19.19 -7.18
N ASP A 212 24.84 -19.74 -8.35
CA ASP A 212 24.54 -18.98 -9.56
C ASP A 212 23.04 -19.12 -9.92
N ALA A 213 22.22 -18.30 -9.27
CA ALA A 213 20.78 -18.28 -9.52
C ALA A 213 20.41 -17.49 -10.76
N HIS A 214 19.42 -17.96 -11.52
CA HIS A 214 18.93 -17.31 -12.75
C HIS A 214 18.01 -16.12 -12.46
N ALA A 215 17.22 -16.20 -11.40
CA ALA A 215 16.21 -15.19 -11.07
C ALA A 215 15.96 -15.07 -9.57
N ILE A 216 15.42 -13.93 -9.19
CA ILE A 216 14.87 -13.61 -7.87
C ILE A 216 13.36 -13.83 -7.93
N TYR A 217 12.84 -14.55 -6.95
CA TYR A 217 11.45 -14.99 -6.86
C TYR A 217 10.89 -14.74 -5.46
N GLY A 218 9.64 -14.32 -5.37
CA GLY A 218 8.92 -14.27 -4.09
C GLY A 218 7.42 -14.31 -4.28
N VAL A 219 6.72 -14.88 -3.31
CA VAL A 219 5.25 -14.88 -3.25
C VAL A 219 4.82 -13.87 -2.21
N THR A 220 3.95 -12.92 -2.57
CA THR A 220 3.54 -11.87 -1.62
C THR A 220 2.12 -11.34 -1.82
N LEU A 221 1.47 -10.98 -0.71
CA LEU A 221 0.24 -10.17 -0.70
C LEU A 221 0.53 -8.67 -0.90
N LEU A 222 1.79 -8.24 -0.72
CA LEU A 222 2.24 -6.85 -0.89
C LEU A 222 2.70 -6.55 -2.32
N TYR A 223 2.19 -7.28 -3.31
CA TYR A 223 2.67 -7.28 -4.69
C TYR A 223 2.44 -5.96 -5.45
N ARG A 224 1.50 -5.11 -5.00
CA ARG A 224 1.12 -3.88 -5.71
C ARG A 224 2.28 -2.91 -5.92
N GLY A 225 3.23 -2.92 -5.00
CA GLY A 225 4.44 -2.12 -5.09
C GLY A 225 5.55 -2.73 -5.94
N ALA A 226 5.52 -4.04 -6.16
CA ALA A 226 6.62 -4.79 -6.74
C ALA A 226 7.00 -4.34 -8.17
N PRO A 227 6.06 -3.97 -9.08
CA PRO A 227 6.43 -3.44 -10.39
C PRO A 227 7.27 -2.16 -10.33
N ARG A 228 7.06 -1.31 -9.32
CA ARG A 228 7.86 -0.09 -9.12
C ARG A 228 9.30 -0.38 -8.67
N LEU A 229 9.54 -1.59 -8.17
CA LEU A 229 10.84 -2.09 -7.76
C LEU A 229 11.50 -2.94 -8.85
N GLY A 230 10.88 -3.07 -10.04
CA GLY A 230 11.41 -3.85 -11.17
C GLY A 230 10.91 -5.29 -11.24
N PHE A 231 9.97 -5.72 -10.39
CA PHE A 231 9.42 -7.07 -10.48
C PHE A 231 8.34 -7.22 -11.55
N THR A 232 8.39 -8.32 -12.28
CA THR A 232 7.32 -8.84 -13.12
C THR A 232 6.36 -9.67 -12.26
N LEU A 233 5.06 -9.45 -12.41
CA LEU A 233 4.05 -10.16 -11.63
C LEU A 233 3.43 -11.30 -12.43
N ARG A 234 3.24 -12.45 -11.79
CA ARG A 234 2.44 -13.57 -12.32
C ARG A 234 1.40 -14.01 -11.31
N GLN A 235 0.17 -14.22 -11.80
CA GLN A 235 -0.89 -14.83 -10.99
C GLN A 235 -0.65 -16.33 -10.89
N PRO A 236 -0.44 -16.89 -9.68
CA PRO A 236 -0.35 -18.32 -9.53
C PRO A 236 -1.70 -18.98 -9.86
N PRO A 237 -1.72 -20.24 -10.33
CA PRO A 237 -2.95 -20.97 -10.57
C PRO A 237 -3.76 -21.09 -9.27
N LYS A 238 -5.07 -20.82 -9.35
CA LYS A 238 -5.97 -20.90 -8.18
C LYS A 238 -6.26 -22.35 -7.82
N ASN A 239 -5.36 -22.96 -7.05
CA ASN A 239 -5.47 -24.31 -6.52
C ASN A 239 -5.55 -24.29 -4.98
N ILE A 240 -5.63 -25.48 -4.38
CA ILE A 240 -5.69 -25.64 -2.92
C ILE A 240 -4.45 -25.02 -2.25
N HIS A 241 -3.28 -25.13 -2.88
CA HIS A 241 -2.05 -24.50 -2.40
C HIS A 241 -2.17 -22.98 -2.31
N ALA A 242 -2.62 -22.30 -3.37
CA ALA A 242 -2.83 -20.85 -3.39
C ALA A 242 -3.87 -20.39 -2.35
N TYR A 243 -4.87 -21.24 -2.03
CA TYR A 243 -5.79 -20.99 -0.94
C TYR A 243 -5.10 -21.06 0.43
N PHE A 244 -4.29 -22.10 0.68
CA PHE A 244 -3.51 -22.23 1.91
C PHE A 244 -2.49 -21.10 2.08
N GLU A 245 -1.76 -20.74 1.03
CA GLU A 245 -0.83 -19.60 1.04
C GLU A 245 -1.55 -18.29 1.36
N ARG A 246 -2.70 -18.05 0.73
CA ARG A 246 -3.51 -16.86 1.03
C ARG A 246 -3.94 -16.86 2.49
N PHE A 247 -4.48 -17.97 3.00
CA PHE A 247 -4.87 -18.09 4.40
C PHE A 247 -3.68 -17.81 5.33
N PHE A 248 -2.53 -18.41 5.02
CA PHE A 248 -1.30 -18.27 5.77
C PHE A 248 -0.81 -16.81 5.81
N MET A 249 -0.64 -16.17 4.65
CA MET A 249 -0.14 -14.80 4.58
C MET A 249 -1.13 -13.78 5.16
N THR A 250 -2.44 -14.06 5.08
CA THR A 250 -3.46 -13.25 5.77
C THR A 250 -3.31 -13.35 7.29
N GLY A 251 -2.97 -14.53 7.81
CA GLY A 251 -2.66 -14.72 9.23
C GLY A 251 -1.42 -13.94 9.67
N LEU A 252 -0.35 -13.93 8.85
CA LEU A 252 0.84 -13.10 9.11
C LEU A 252 0.48 -11.62 9.20
N LEU A 253 -0.32 -11.10 8.27
CA LEU A 253 -0.77 -9.71 8.29
C LEU A 253 -1.53 -9.37 9.58
N VAL A 254 -2.36 -10.28 10.09
CA VAL A 254 -3.07 -10.07 11.35
C VAL A 254 -2.10 -10.03 12.53
N LEU A 255 -1.12 -10.92 12.58
CA LEU A 255 -0.25 -11.07 13.76
C LEU A 255 0.89 -10.06 13.82
N TYR A 256 1.40 -9.65 12.66
CA TYR A 256 2.58 -8.79 12.55
C TYR A 256 2.26 -7.34 12.23
N HIS A 257 1.03 -7.04 11.84
CA HIS A 257 0.63 -5.65 11.77
C HIS A 257 0.33 -5.14 13.17
N ARG A 258 0.89 -4.00 13.56
CA ARG A 258 0.68 -3.38 14.89
C ARG A 258 -0.81 -3.20 15.24
N ARG A 259 -1.66 -2.99 14.23
CA ARG A 259 -3.14 -2.90 14.35
C ARG A 259 -3.90 -4.24 14.34
N GLY A 260 -3.23 -5.39 14.36
CA GLY A 260 -3.88 -6.69 14.48
C GLY A 260 -4.83 -7.01 13.32
N GLY A 261 -5.99 -7.59 13.68
CA GLY A 261 -7.08 -7.88 12.75
C GLY A 261 -7.66 -6.66 12.02
N LEU A 262 -7.52 -5.45 12.57
CA LEU A 262 -7.99 -4.20 11.93
C LEU A 262 -7.28 -3.96 10.58
N ARG A 263 -6.08 -4.52 10.38
CA ARG A 263 -5.38 -4.43 9.10
C ARG A 263 -6.13 -5.10 7.96
N LEU A 264 -6.90 -6.15 8.24
CA LEU A 264 -7.75 -6.81 7.24
C LEU A 264 -8.89 -5.90 6.77
N LEU A 265 -9.22 -4.87 7.55
CA LEU A 265 -10.29 -3.92 7.24
C LEU A 265 -9.76 -2.66 6.55
N GLN A 266 -8.45 -2.46 6.54
CA GLN A 266 -7.79 -1.32 5.90
C GLN A 266 -7.24 -1.72 4.53
N GLY A 267 -7.62 -0.95 3.50
CA GLY A 267 -7.17 -1.17 2.13
C GLY A 267 -7.84 -2.35 1.43
N THR A 268 -7.15 -2.91 0.44
CA THR A 268 -7.68 -3.91 -0.52
C THR A 268 -7.00 -5.27 -0.40
N THR A 269 -6.12 -5.45 0.60
CA THR A 269 -5.32 -6.67 0.81
C THR A 269 -6.19 -7.84 1.26
N TYR A 270 -7.28 -7.57 2.00
CA TYR A 270 -8.26 -8.60 2.35
C TYR A 270 -9.14 -8.91 1.14
N GLY A 271 -8.97 -10.11 0.57
CA GLY A 271 -9.69 -10.55 -0.64
C GLY A 271 -8.79 -10.84 -1.82
N THR A 272 -7.57 -10.31 -1.83
CA THR A 272 -6.57 -10.62 -2.88
C THR A 272 -5.91 -11.97 -2.64
N TYR A 273 -5.50 -12.61 -3.73
CA TYR A 273 -4.60 -13.75 -3.69
C TYR A 273 -3.15 -13.26 -3.76
N PRO A 274 -2.21 -13.98 -3.12
CA PRO A 274 -0.80 -13.68 -3.28
C PRO A 274 -0.41 -13.79 -4.76
N GLN A 275 0.56 -12.98 -5.15
CA GLN A 275 1.11 -12.95 -6.50
C GLN A 275 2.56 -13.39 -6.43
N GLU A 276 3.01 -14.03 -7.49
CA GLU A 276 4.43 -14.28 -7.70
C GLU A 276 5.06 -13.00 -8.25
N ALA A 277 6.18 -12.59 -7.66
CA ALA A 277 7.00 -11.48 -8.08
C ALA A 277 8.34 -12.03 -8.55
N TRP A 278 8.69 -11.69 -9.79
CA TRP A 278 9.84 -12.22 -10.51
C TRP A 278 10.77 -11.11 -10.95
N MET A 279 12.07 -11.30 -10.79
CA MET A 279 13.09 -10.38 -11.30
C MET A 279 14.28 -11.19 -11.79
N SER A 280 14.81 -10.85 -12.96
CA SER A 280 16.02 -11.48 -13.47
C SER A 280 17.22 -11.09 -12.62
N ARG A 281 18.20 -11.98 -12.47
CA ARG A 281 19.48 -11.64 -11.83
C ARG A 281 20.20 -10.48 -12.54
N LYS A 282 19.94 -10.27 -13.84
CA LYS A 282 20.59 -9.25 -14.66
C LYS A 282 19.96 -7.85 -14.55
N ALA A 283 18.83 -7.74 -13.84
CA ALA A 283 18.03 -6.52 -13.74
C ALA A 283 18.61 -5.47 -12.79
#